data_AF-A0A2I5T827-F1
#
_entry.id   AF-A0A2I5T827-F1
#
_cell.length_a   1.000
_cell.length_b   1.000
_cell.length_c   1.000
_cell.angle_alpha   90.00
_cell.angle_beta   90.00
_cell.angle_gamma   90.00
#
_symmetry.space_group_name_H-M   'P 1'
#
loop_
_entity.id
_entity.type
_entity.pdbx_description
1 polymer ?
#
loop_
_entity_poly.entity_id
_entity_poly.type
_entity_poly.pdbx_seq_one_letter_code
_entity_poly.pdbx_strand_id
1 'polypeptide(L)'
;MSGCISMSTTKESIYMWSHYADNHKGVLLEFTFDEGDPKSLFFGMGNVFENSHIKSPSGFQCGPVEYQSSRVISKSSNKLNDIISKSYFIKSHNWDKENEYRFILPFAEYWEILFTSKGLKKALHNIKFEGFEQRFINENSNDKYPFKINGLSLSFLLGNNHITTLSDIWENEGDDCIFVVRVNYDKLTGIYFGCKSNISGNSYIPENFFTNSMAQYMGFTKHLLMMMSLN
;
A
#
# COMPACT_ATOMS: atom_id res chain seq x y z
N MET A 1 -4.22 -6.77 -12.28
CA MET A 1 -3.13 -6.04 -11.59
C MET A 1 -3.41 -6.07 -10.12
N SER A 2 -2.38 -6.17 -9.28
CA SER A 2 -2.54 -6.20 -7.82
C SER A 2 -1.42 -5.43 -7.16
N GLY A 3 -1.75 -4.68 -6.12
CA GLY A 3 -0.78 -4.09 -5.21
C GLY A 3 -0.30 -5.14 -4.19
N CYS A 4 0.91 -4.94 -3.67
CA CYS A 4 1.49 -5.81 -2.64
C CYS A 4 1.97 -4.95 -1.46
N ILE A 5 1.34 -5.10 -0.30
CA ILE A 5 1.80 -4.48 0.94
C ILE A 5 2.64 -5.52 1.67
N SER A 6 3.92 -5.22 1.87
CA SER A 6 4.84 -6.03 2.67
C SER A 6 4.98 -5.42 4.05
N MET A 7 4.73 -6.22 5.09
CA MET A 7 4.98 -5.89 6.49
C MET A 7 5.91 -6.93 7.11
N SER A 8 6.54 -6.61 8.24
CA SER A 8 7.29 -7.59 9.03
C SER A 8 6.48 -8.03 10.25
N THR A 9 6.61 -9.29 10.67
CA THR A 9 6.04 -9.78 11.93
C THR A 9 6.89 -9.42 13.16
N THR A 10 8.00 -8.68 12.98
CA THR A 10 8.88 -8.28 14.10
C THR A 10 9.52 -6.89 13.95
N LYS A 11 9.51 -6.10 15.04
CA LYS A 11 10.11 -4.74 15.17
C LYS A 11 11.61 -4.72 15.19
N GLU A 12 12.18 -5.89 15.41
CA GLU A 12 13.61 -6.04 15.59
C GLU A 12 14.31 -6.30 14.25
N SER A 13 13.58 -6.38 13.13
CA SER A 13 14.19 -6.59 11.81
C SER A 13 15.01 -5.38 11.37
N ILE A 14 16.31 -5.43 11.66
CA ILE A 14 17.29 -4.41 11.24
C ILE A 14 17.26 -4.24 9.72
N TYR A 15 17.06 -5.32 8.95
CA TYR A 15 16.94 -5.27 7.50
C TYR A 15 15.77 -4.38 7.06
N MET A 16 14.61 -4.53 7.70
CA MET A 16 13.46 -3.67 7.40
C MET A 16 13.76 -2.20 7.72
N TRP A 17 14.38 -1.94 8.87
CA TRP A 17 14.81 -0.59 9.25
C TRP A 17 15.90 0.00 8.33
N SER A 18 16.79 -0.82 7.77
CA SER A 18 17.85 -0.37 6.85
C SER A 18 17.32 -0.12 5.44
N HIS A 19 16.40 -0.96 4.96
CA HIS A 19 15.96 -0.95 3.55
C HIS A 19 14.74 -0.06 3.29
N TYR A 20 13.82 0.03 4.25
CA TYR A 20 12.53 0.70 4.06
C TYR A 20 12.38 1.97 4.92
N ALA A 21 13.21 2.12 5.95
CA ALA A 21 13.38 3.39 6.65
C ALA A 21 14.58 4.16 6.06
N ASP A 22 14.68 5.46 6.33
CA ASP A 22 15.84 6.27 5.90
C ASP A 22 17.05 5.95 6.79
N ASN A 23 17.68 4.80 6.57
CA ASN A 23 18.85 4.32 7.31
C ASN A 23 18.62 4.29 8.83
N HIS A 24 17.57 3.60 9.28
CA HIS A 24 17.09 3.56 10.67
C HIS A 24 16.52 4.88 11.21
N LYS A 25 16.22 5.85 10.35
CA LYS A 25 15.40 7.03 10.68
C LYS A 25 13.97 6.81 10.24
N GLY A 26 13.04 7.32 11.03
CA GLY A 26 11.62 7.32 10.71
C GLY A 26 10.78 6.72 11.83
N VAL A 27 9.56 6.37 11.45
CA VAL A 27 8.53 5.80 12.33
C VAL A 27 8.15 4.45 11.78
N LEU A 28 7.94 3.51 12.70
CA LEU A 28 7.40 2.19 12.44
C LEU A 28 6.01 2.13 13.07
N LEU A 29 5.04 1.69 12.28
CA LEU A 29 3.68 1.46 12.73
C LEU A 29 3.45 -0.04 12.87
N GLU A 30 2.93 -0.47 14.01
CA GLU A 30 2.59 -1.86 14.31
C GLU A 30 1.08 -2.04 14.34
N PHE A 31 0.61 -3.05 13.62
CA PHE A 31 -0.80 -3.40 13.55
C PHE A 31 -1.07 -4.80 14.09
N THR A 32 -2.20 -4.99 14.76
CA THR A 32 -2.71 -6.28 15.21
C THR A 32 -4.10 -6.51 14.64
N PHE A 33 -4.34 -7.66 14.04
CA PHE A 33 -5.63 -8.05 13.46
C PHE A 33 -5.84 -9.56 13.59
N ASP A 34 -7.08 -10.02 13.33
CA ASP A 34 -7.44 -11.43 13.34
C ASP A 34 -7.09 -12.08 11.99
N GLU A 35 -6.23 -13.10 11.95
CA GLU A 35 -5.90 -13.81 10.71
C GLU A 35 -7.10 -14.55 10.09
N GLY A 36 -8.15 -14.82 10.87
CA GLY A 36 -9.44 -15.29 10.36
C GLY A 36 -10.23 -14.22 9.61
N ASP A 37 -9.95 -12.93 9.88
CA ASP A 37 -10.48 -11.77 9.17
C ASP A 37 -9.39 -10.71 8.88
N PRO A 38 -8.45 -11.02 7.98
CA PRO A 38 -7.30 -10.15 7.68
C PRO A 38 -7.72 -8.84 6.99
N LYS A 39 -8.95 -8.80 6.49
CA LYS A 39 -9.55 -7.62 5.84
C LYS A 39 -9.88 -6.53 6.86
N SER A 40 -10.11 -6.91 8.12
CA SER A 40 -10.36 -5.96 9.20
C SER A 40 -9.25 -4.93 9.42
N LEU A 41 -8.05 -5.16 8.84
CA LEU A 41 -6.93 -4.22 8.83
C LEU A 41 -7.19 -2.95 8.00
N PHE A 42 -8.10 -2.96 7.02
CA PHE A 42 -8.28 -1.83 6.11
C PHE A 42 -9.61 -1.10 6.34
N PHE A 43 -9.58 0.24 6.41
CA PHE A 43 -10.79 1.07 6.57
C PHE A 43 -11.50 1.22 5.22
N GLY A 44 -12.83 1.27 5.25
CA GLY A 44 -13.57 1.58 4.04
C GLY A 44 -13.46 0.48 2.98
N MET A 45 -13.21 -0.77 3.40
CA MET A 45 -13.56 -1.97 2.62
C MET A 45 -15.09 -2.15 2.53
N GLY A 46 -15.86 -1.04 2.50
CA GLY A 46 -17.31 -1.01 2.29
C GLY A 46 -17.72 -1.46 0.89
N ASN A 47 -16.93 -2.31 0.25
CA ASN A 47 -17.18 -2.90 -1.04
C ASN A 47 -16.46 -4.23 -1.26
N VAL A 48 -15.50 -4.68 -0.44
CA VAL A 48 -14.72 -5.86 -0.84
C VAL A 48 -15.58 -7.14 -0.88
N PHE A 49 -16.79 -7.19 -0.31
CA PHE A 49 -17.67 -8.34 -0.52
C PHE A 49 -19.17 -8.04 -0.69
N GLU A 50 -19.69 -6.91 -0.19
CA GLU A 50 -21.05 -6.48 -0.49
C GLU A 50 -21.00 -5.10 -1.16
N ASN A 51 -21.39 -5.07 -2.45
CA ASN A 51 -21.50 -3.90 -3.33
C ASN A 51 -20.25 -3.32 -4.03
N SER A 52 -19.10 -4.02 -4.04
CA SER A 52 -18.02 -3.67 -4.98
C SER A 52 -18.55 -3.50 -6.40
N HIS A 53 -18.05 -2.47 -7.10
CA HIS A 53 -18.31 -2.24 -8.53
C HIS A 53 -17.91 -3.45 -9.40
N ILE A 54 -17.15 -4.39 -8.85
CA ILE A 54 -16.80 -5.70 -9.39
C ILE A 54 -17.40 -6.77 -8.46
N LYS A 55 -18.48 -7.45 -8.87
CA LYS A 55 -19.25 -8.43 -8.06
C LYS A 55 -18.45 -9.58 -7.41
N SER A 56 -17.14 -9.67 -7.60
CA SER A 56 -16.22 -10.46 -6.79
C SER A 56 -14.82 -9.85 -6.92
N PRO A 57 -14.18 -9.33 -5.87
CA PRO A 57 -12.77 -9.01 -5.95
C PRO A 57 -11.99 -10.31 -5.88
N SER A 58 -11.87 -10.96 -7.04
CA SER A 58 -10.87 -11.99 -7.24
C SER A 58 -9.50 -11.39 -6.95
N GLY A 59 -8.74 -11.98 -6.02
CA GLY A 59 -7.32 -11.67 -5.89
C GLY A 59 -6.85 -11.02 -4.60
N PHE A 60 -7.73 -10.78 -3.60
CA PHE A 60 -7.24 -10.55 -2.24
C PHE A 60 -6.58 -11.83 -1.72
N GLN A 61 -5.32 -11.73 -1.34
CA GLN A 61 -4.57 -12.82 -0.71
C GLN A 61 -3.70 -12.24 0.39
N CYS A 62 -3.48 -12.97 1.48
CA CYS A 62 -2.52 -12.57 2.48
C CYS A 62 -1.85 -13.78 3.11
N GLY A 63 -0.70 -13.56 3.73
CA GLY A 63 0.02 -14.62 4.42
C GLY A 63 1.51 -14.34 4.58
N PRO A 64 2.20 -15.21 5.34
CA PRO A 64 3.64 -15.14 5.49
C PRO A 64 4.34 -15.44 4.15
N VAL A 65 5.51 -14.82 3.96
CA VAL A 65 6.41 -15.14 2.86
C VAL A 65 7.21 -16.39 3.19
N GLU A 66 7.19 -17.37 2.30
CA GLU A 66 8.05 -18.55 2.36
C GLU A 66 9.43 -18.24 1.78
N TYR A 67 10.47 -18.77 2.42
CA TYR A 67 11.85 -18.51 2.03
C TYR A 67 12.49 -19.80 1.50
N GLN A 68 12.98 -19.75 0.26
CA GLN A 68 13.55 -20.92 -0.42
C GLN A 68 14.93 -20.60 -1.01
N SER A 69 15.81 -21.61 -1.04
CA SER A 69 17.16 -21.49 -1.61
C SER A 69 17.14 -21.38 -3.14
N SER A 70 16.09 -21.91 -3.79
CA SER A 70 15.85 -21.78 -5.24
C SER A 70 14.42 -21.32 -5.50
N ARG A 71 14.24 -20.35 -6.41
CA ARG A 71 12.92 -19.91 -6.89
C ARG A 71 12.47 -20.67 -8.14
N VAL A 72 13.04 -21.83 -8.43
CA VAL A 72 12.79 -22.51 -9.70
C VAL A 72 11.33 -22.97 -9.73
N ILE A 73 10.52 -22.24 -10.48
CA ILE A 73 9.17 -22.67 -10.83
C ILE A 73 9.35 -23.83 -11.80
N SER A 74 9.07 -25.06 -11.32
CA SER A 74 9.03 -26.23 -12.19
C SER A 74 8.14 -25.92 -13.40
N LYS A 75 8.66 -26.15 -14.62
CA LYS A 75 7.91 -26.01 -15.87
C LYS A 75 6.63 -26.88 -15.92
N SER A 76 6.43 -27.77 -14.95
CA SER A 76 5.26 -28.66 -14.86
C SER A 76 4.03 -28.04 -14.18
N SER A 77 4.13 -26.90 -13.49
CA SER A 77 2.94 -26.23 -12.92
C SER A 77 2.28 -25.35 -13.98
N ASN A 78 1.41 -25.94 -14.80
CA ASN A 78 0.66 -25.25 -15.87
C ASN A 78 -0.47 -24.32 -15.37
N LYS A 79 -0.54 -24.01 -14.07
CA LYS A 79 -1.58 -23.15 -13.50
C LYS A 79 -0.99 -21.76 -13.23
N LEU A 80 -1.43 -20.77 -14.00
CA LEU A 80 -1.05 -19.37 -13.87
C LEU A 80 -1.17 -18.85 -12.43
N ASN A 81 -2.20 -19.27 -11.69
CA ASN A 81 -2.42 -18.87 -10.31
C ASN A 81 -1.29 -19.34 -9.36
N ASP A 82 -0.72 -20.52 -9.59
CA ASP A 82 0.40 -21.02 -8.77
C ASP A 82 1.65 -20.19 -9.03
N ILE A 83 1.89 -19.79 -10.28
CA ILE A 83 3.00 -18.92 -10.67
C ILE A 83 2.85 -17.55 -9.99
N ILE A 84 1.66 -16.97 -10.06
CA ILE A 84 1.34 -15.68 -9.45
C ILE A 84 1.51 -15.77 -7.93
N SER A 85 0.91 -16.76 -7.27
CA SER A 85 1.02 -16.97 -5.83
C SER A 85 2.48 -17.11 -5.39
N LYS A 86 3.28 -17.92 -6.11
CA LYS A 86 4.71 -18.09 -5.81
C LYS A 86 5.50 -16.80 -6.00
N SER A 87 5.16 -15.99 -7.01
CA SER A 87 5.81 -14.69 -7.23
C SER A 87 5.57 -13.71 -6.08
N TYR A 88 4.40 -13.79 -5.44
CA TYR A 88 4.02 -12.95 -4.32
C TYR A 88 4.51 -13.47 -2.97
N PHE A 89 4.51 -14.78 -2.73
CA PHE A 89 4.74 -15.33 -1.39
C PHE A 89 6.02 -16.16 -1.27
N ILE A 90 6.86 -16.27 -2.30
CA ILE A 90 8.17 -16.93 -2.19
C ILE A 90 9.29 -15.91 -2.37
N LYS A 91 10.23 -15.87 -1.43
CA LYS A 91 11.48 -15.07 -1.51
C LYS A 91 12.70 -15.95 -1.37
N SER A 92 13.87 -15.41 -1.73
CA SER A 92 15.14 -16.13 -1.53
C SER A 92 15.46 -16.19 -0.04
N HIS A 93 16.03 -17.31 0.41
CA HIS A 93 16.47 -17.51 1.80
C HIS A 93 17.41 -16.40 2.33
N ASN A 94 18.13 -15.68 1.47
CA ASN A 94 18.96 -14.55 1.89
C ASN A 94 18.16 -13.39 2.52
N TRP A 95 16.83 -13.42 2.40
CA TRP A 95 15.91 -12.40 2.90
C TRP A 95 15.02 -12.89 4.05
N ASP A 96 15.31 -14.08 4.61
CA ASP A 96 14.53 -14.68 5.70
C ASP A 96 14.41 -13.77 6.93
N LYS A 97 15.44 -12.93 7.18
CA LYS A 97 15.49 -11.98 8.31
C LYS A 97 14.47 -10.85 8.26
N GLU A 98 13.78 -10.66 7.13
CA GLU A 98 12.71 -9.66 7.06
C GLU A 98 11.40 -10.15 7.70
N ASN A 99 11.21 -11.47 7.85
CA ASN A 99 9.98 -12.07 8.40
C ASN A 99 8.72 -11.44 7.80
N GLU A 100 8.66 -11.42 6.45
CA GLU A 100 7.61 -10.70 5.74
C GLU A 100 6.25 -11.40 5.86
N TYR A 101 5.21 -10.59 6.03
CA TYR A 101 3.81 -10.93 5.84
C TYR A 101 3.25 -9.99 4.76
N ARG A 102 2.59 -10.55 3.75
CA ARG A 102 2.14 -9.78 2.58
C ARG A 102 0.63 -9.75 2.46
N PHE A 103 0.12 -8.62 1.95
CA PHE A 103 -1.25 -8.46 1.49
C PHE A 103 -1.23 -8.13 0.01
N ILE A 104 -1.88 -8.97 -0.78
CA ILE A 104 -2.12 -8.77 -2.20
C ILE A 104 -3.50 -8.15 -2.31
N LEU A 105 -3.55 -6.93 -2.82
CA LEU A 105 -4.76 -6.15 -2.94
C LEU A 105 -5.12 -6.01 -4.43
N PRO A 106 -6.39 -6.24 -4.82
CA PRO A 106 -6.84 -5.93 -6.17
C PRO A 106 -6.58 -4.46 -6.51
N PHE A 107 -6.18 -4.17 -7.74
CA PHE A 107 -5.86 -2.80 -8.17
C PHE A 107 -7.04 -1.80 -8.16
N ALA A 108 -8.25 -2.26 -7.87
CA ALA A 108 -9.43 -1.42 -7.74
C ALA A 108 -9.66 -0.92 -6.30
N GLU A 109 -8.87 -1.38 -5.32
CA GLU A 109 -9.12 -1.18 -3.89
C GLU A 109 -8.33 -0.01 -3.28
N TYR A 110 -7.87 0.93 -4.11
CA TYR A 110 -7.18 2.11 -3.64
C TYR A 110 -8.15 3.19 -3.21
N TRP A 111 -7.82 3.87 -2.12
CA TRP A 111 -8.59 4.98 -1.59
C TRP A 111 -8.27 6.29 -2.31
N GLU A 112 -6.99 6.51 -2.58
CA GLU A 112 -6.48 7.72 -3.21
C GLU A 112 -5.32 7.39 -4.15
N ILE A 113 -5.12 8.24 -5.15
CA ILE A 113 -3.88 8.27 -5.95
C ILE A 113 -3.31 9.66 -5.82
N LEU A 114 -2.05 9.75 -5.39
CA LEU A 114 -1.34 11.01 -5.23
C LEU A 114 -0.29 11.15 -6.33
N PHE A 115 -0.14 12.34 -6.90
CA PHE A 115 0.75 12.62 -8.01
C PHE A 115 1.69 13.77 -7.69
N THR A 116 2.93 13.63 -8.13
CA THR A 116 3.82 14.78 -8.31
C THR A 116 3.35 15.59 -9.53
N SER A 117 3.80 16.83 -9.67
CA SER A 117 3.51 17.63 -10.87
C SER A 117 4.00 16.96 -12.15
N LYS A 118 5.11 16.22 -12.09
CA LYS A 118 5.65 15.46 -13.23
C LYS A 118 4.78 14.25 -13.57
N GLY A 119 4.39 13.47 -12.55
CA GLY A 119 3.53 12.31 -12.72
C GLY A 119 2.16 12.69 -13.26
N LEU A 120 1.60 13.80 -12.76
CA LEU A 120 0.35 14.33 -13.28
C LEU A 120 0.46 14.67 -14.78
N LYS A 121 1.49 15.41 -15.20
CA LYS A 121 1.70 15.76 -16.61
C LYS A 121 1.79 14.51 -17.51
N LYS A 122 2.48 13.46 -17.05
CA LYS A 122 2.56 12.19 -17.78
C LYS A 122 1.20 11.50 -17.88
N ALA A 123 0.46 11.42 -16.78
CA ALA A 123 -0.87 10.86 -16.77
C ALA A 123 -1.78 11.61 -17.75
N LEU A 124 -1.82 12.94 -17.69
CA LEU A 124 -2.64 13.77 -18.58
C LEU A 124 -2.25 13.63 -20.06
N HIS A 125 -0.97 13.40 -20.38
CA HIS A 125 -0.54 13.18 -21.76
C HIS A 125 -1.07 11.85 -22.34
N ASN A 126 -1.15 10.82 -21.51
CA ASN A 126 -1.54 9.47 -21.94
C ASN A 126 -3.07 9.25 -21.87
N ILE A 127 -3.75 10.00 -21.01
CA ILE A 127 -5.19 9.89 -20.81
C ILE A 127 -5.94 10.70 -21.87
N LYS A 128 -6.67 10.00 -22.73
CA LYS A 128 -7.47 10.58 -23.83
C LYS A 128 -8.87 11.05 -23.40
N PHE A 129 -9.14 11.05 -22.10
CA PHE A 129 -10.45 11.37 -21.56
C PHE A 129 -10.59 12.86 -21.26
N GLU A 130 -11.51 13.53 -21.96
CA GLU A 130 -11.74 14.97 -21.83
C GLU A 130 -12.24 15.35 -20.43
N GLY A 131 -11.69 16.43 -19.87
CA GLY A 131 -12.09 16.95 -18.56
C GLY A 131 -11.55 16.18 -17.35
N PHE A 132 -10.59 15.27 -17.54
CA PHE A 132 -10.02 14.46 -16.45
C PHE A 132 -9.49 15.32 -15.29
N GLU A 133 -8.69 16.35 -15.61
CA GLU A 133 -8.09 17.24 -14.62
C GLU A 133 -9.15 17.97 -13.80
N GLN A 134 -10.09 18.62 -14.47
CA GLN A 134 -11.12 19.43 -13.83
C GLN A 134 -12.09 18.59 -12.98
N ARG A 135 -12.30 17.31 -13.35
CA ARG A 135 -13.27 16.43 -12.68
C ARG A 135 -12.68 15.67 -11.51
N PHE A 136 -11.41 15.28 -11.58
CA PHE A 136 -10.88 14.26 -10.67
C PHE A 136 -9.67 14.71 -9.87
N ILE A 137 -8.94 15.75 -10.30
CA ILE A 137 -7.68 16.15 -9.69
C ILE A 137 -7.89 17.36 -8.79
N ASN A 138 -7.51 17.20 -7.52
CA ASN A 138 -7.48 18.28 -6.54
C ASN A 138 -6.03 18.64 -6.22
N GLU A 139 -5.73 19.94 -6.10
CA GLU A 139 -4.41 20.45 -5.72
C GLU A 139 -4.35 20.78 -4.22
N ASN A 140 -3.27 20.39 -3.55
CA ASN A 140 -2.91 20.74 -2.18
C ASN A 140 -1.44 21.21 -2.14
N SER A 141 -1.23 22.47 -1.80
CA SER A 141 -0.08 23.24 -2.31
C SER A 141 1.25 23.09 -1.56
N ASN A 142 1.37 22.21 -0.56
CA ASN A 142 2.60 22.05 0.24
C ASN A 142 3.14 20.62 0.32
N ASP A 143 2.57 19.69 -0.44
CA ASP A 143 2.93 18.27 -0.37
C ASP A 143 3.88 17.86 -1.50
N LYS A 144 4.73 16.85 -1.25
CA LYS A 144 5.54 16.19 -2.30
C LYS A 144 4.66 15.68 -3.46
N TYR A 145 3.42 15.30 -3.14
CA TYR A 145 2.39 14.88 -4.07
C TYR A 145 1.22 15.86 -4.01
N PRO A 146 1.32 17.03 -4.65
CA PRO A 146 0.33 18.08 -4.51
C PRO A 146 -1.00 17.75 -5.18
N PHE A 147 -1.06 16.75 -6.06
CA PHE A 147 -2.27 16.42 -6.81
C PHE A 147 -2.86 15.09 -6.34
N LYS A 148 -4.19 15.01 -6.25
CA LYS A 148 -4.86 13.77 -5.83
C LYS A 148 -6.14 13.45 -6.59
N ILE A 149 -6.35 12.15 -6.79
CA ILE A 149 -7.63 11.53 -7.17
C ILE A 149 -8.18 10.84 -5.92
N ASN A 150 -9.37 11.23 -5.49
CA ASN A 150 -10.01 10.69 -4.28
C ASN A 150 -10.86 9.43 -4.57
N GLY A 151 -11.35 8.78 -3.52
CA GLY A 151 -12.14 7.55 -3.62
C GLY A 151 -13.41 7.69 -4.47
N LEU A 152 -14.10 8.83 -4.42
CA LEU A 152 -15.29 9.08 -5.25
C LEU A 152 -14.91 9.15 -6.74
N SER A 153 -13.84 9.86 -7.06
CA SER A 153 -13.26 9.93 -8.41
C SER A 153 -12.82 8.55 -8.92
N LEU A 154 -12.21 7.73 -8.05
CA LEU A 154 -11.81 6.36 -8.39
C LEU A 154 -13.02 5.46 -8.66
N SER A 155 -14.05 5.49 -7.81
CA SER A 155 -15.31 4.79 -8.05
C SER A 155 -15.92 5.15 -9.40
N PHE A 156 -15.86 6.43 -9.79
CA PHE A 156 -16.34 6.87 -11.10
C PHE A 156 -15.51 6.28 -12.25
N LEU A 157 -14.18 6.30 -12.16
CA LEU A 157 -13.29 5.72 -13.18
C LEU A 157 -13.52 4.22 -13.34
N LEU A 158 -13.71 3.50 -12.24
CA LEU A 158 -13.98 2.07 -12.23
C LEU A 158 -15.37 1.72 -12.79
N GLY A 159 -16.40 2.53 -12.48
CA GLY A 159 -17.79 2.27 -12.88
C GLY A 159 -18.12 2.55 -14.35
N ASN A 160 -17.36 3.41 -15.04
CA ASN A 160 -17.66 3.86 -16.41
C ASN A 160 -16.79 3.21 -17.49
N ASN A 161 -16.26 2.00 -17.26
CA ASN A 161 -15.34 1.31 -18.17
C ASN A 161 -14.03 2.08 -18.48
N HIS A 162 -13.62 3.02 -17.61
CA HIS A 162 -12.32 3.70 -17.72
C HIS A 162 -11.21 2.95 -16.98
N ILE A 163 -11.33 1.63 -16.89
CA ILE A 163 -10.37 0.77 -16.20
C ILE A 163 -8.98 0.81 -16.84
N THR A 164 -8.93 1.06 -18.16
CA THR A 164 -7.67 1.28 -18.90
C THR A 164 -6.98 2.56 -18.46
N THR A 165 -7.73 3.63 -18.16
CA THR A 165 -7.16 4.87 -17.60
C THR A 165 -6.50 4.63 -16.25
N LEU A 166 -7.11 3.83 -15.38
CA LEU A 166 -6.50 3.46 -14.09
C LEU A 166 -5.23 2.61 -14.31
N SER A 167 -5.25 1.70 -15.29
CA SER A 167 -4.08 0.92 -15.69
C SER A 167 -2.94 1.82 -16.19
N ASP A 168 -3.24 2.80 -17.05
CA ASP A 168 -2.24 3.75 -17.58
C ASP A 168 -1.62 4.60 -16.46
N ILE A 169 -2.43 4.99 -15.47
CA ILE A 169 -1.93 5.69 -14.26
C ILE A 169 -1.01 4.76 -13.47
N TRP A 170 -1.39 3.49 -13.30
CA TRP A 170 -0.60 2.51 -12.56
C TRP A 170 0.77 2.26 -13.18
N GLU A 171 0.90 2.29 -14.51
CA GLU A 171 2.20 2.17 -15.18
C GLU A 171 3.19 3.29 -14.82
N ASN A 172 2.71 4.37 -14.20
CA ASN A 172 3.51 5.48 -13.73
C ASN A 172 3.79 5.44 -12.21
N GLU A 173 3.39 4.37 -11.52
CA GLU A 173 3.65 4.17 -10.08
C GLU A 173 5.13 4.32 -9.74
N GLY A 174 5.41 4.99 -8.62
CA GLY A 174 6.73 5.09 -8.02
C GLY A 174 7.03 6.53 -7.61
N ASP A 175 8.07 7.11 -8.21
CA ASP A 175 8.46 8.49 -7.89
C ASP A 175 7.45 9.53 -8.40
N ASP A 176 6.67 9.18 -9.43
CA ASP A 176 5.78 10.10 -10.13
C ASP A 176 4.33 10.08 -9.59
N CYS A 177 3.82 8.91 -9.18
CA CYS A 177 2.56 8.77 -8.47
C CYS A 177 2.58 7.62 -7.46
N ILE A 178 1.71 7.69 -6.45
CA ILE A 178 1.58 6.68 -5.41
C ILE A 178 0.11 6.34 -5.21
N PHE A 179 -0.16 5.05 -5.07
CA PHE A 179 -1.49 4.56 -4.74
C PHE A 179 -1.58 4.46 -3.23
N VAL A 180 -2.73 4.79 -2.66
CA VAL A 180 -2.92 4.87 -1.21
C VAL A 180 -4.07 3.98 -0.81
N VAL A 181 -3.84 3.13 0.18
CA VAL A 181 -4.88 2.36 0.86
C VAL A 181 -5.16 2.95 2.22
N ARG A 182 -6.38 2.79 2.70
CA ARG A 182 -6.80 3.28 4.01
C ARG A 182 -6.73 2.14 5.01
N VAL A 183 -6.05 2.33 6.14
CA VAL A 183 -6.00 1.32 7.22
C VAL A 183 -6.89 1.64 8.38
N ASN A 184 -7.42 0.58 8.99
CA ASN A 184 -8.17 0.64 10.22
C ASN A 184 -7.26 1.04 11.39
N TYR A 185 -7.39 2.29 11.84
CA TYR A 185 -6.62 2.82 12.95
C TYR A 185 -6.87 2.05 14.26
N ASP A 186 -8.03 1.40 14.43
CA ASP A 186 -8.30 0.57 15.61
C ASP A 186 -7.36 -0.65 15.68
N LYS A 187 -6.72 -1.00 14.55
CA LYS A 187 -5.73 -2.07 14.47
C LYS A 187 -4.32 -1.59 14.76
N LEU A 188 -4.07 -0.28 14.85
CA LEU A 188 -2.77 0.27 15.20
C LEU A 188 -2.50 0.02 16.70
N THR A 189 -1.53 -0.84 17.01
CA THR A 189 -1.21 -1.25 18.38
C THR A 189 0.14 -0.72 18.86
N GLY A 190 0.98 -0.20 17.97
CA GLY A 190 2.28 0.34 18.35
C GLY A 190 2.83 1.37 17.38
N ILE A 191 3.61 2.30 17.93
CA ILE A 191 4.39 3.28 17.18
C ILE A 191 5.80 3.26 17.74
N TYR A 192 6.79 3.03 16.88
CA TYR A 192 8.19 2.93 17.28
C TYR A 192 9.03 3.91 16.47
N PHE A 193 10.02 4.52 17.11
CA PHE A 193 10.87 5.52 16.49
C PHE A 193 12.26 4.95 16.26
N GLY A 194 12.80 5.17 15.06
CA GLY A 194 14.14 4.72 14.71
C GLY A 194 15.22 5.45 15.52
N CYS A 195 16.36 4.81 15.79
CA CYS A 195 17.42 5.30 16.69
C CYS A 195 18.08 6.62 16.28
N LYS A 196 17.86 7.09 15.04
CA LYS A 196 18.36 8.37 14.51
C LYS A 196 17.26 9.42 14.31
N SER A 197 16.07 9.19 14.86
CA SER A 197 15.03 10.22 14.91
C SER A 197 15.45 11.28 15.93
N ASN A 198 15.55 12.54 15.49
CA ASN A 198 15.87 13.67 16.37
C ASN A 198 14.66 13.96 17.27
N ILE A 199 14.49 13.17 18.33
CA ILE A 199 13.54 13.47 19.41
C ILE A 199 14.33 14.21 20.51
N SER A 200 14.97 15.31 20.14
CA SER A 200 15.65 16.19 21.09
C SER A 200 14.71 17.33 21.48
N GLY A 201 14.03 17.16 22.61
CA GLY A 201 13.32 18.22 23.33
C GLY A 201 11.81 18.06 23.35
N ASN A 202 11.25 17.85 24.56
CA ASN A 202 9.87 18.10 25.00
C ASN A 202 8.79 18.23 23.93
N SER A 203 8.68 17.27 23.02
CA SER A 203 7.57 17.13 22.10
C SER A 203 6.69 16.03 22.67
N TYR A 204 5.90 16.41 23.67
CA TYR A 204 4.69 15.67 24.02
C TYR A 204 3.90 15.58 22.71
N ILE A 205 3.83 14.40 22.10
CA ILE A 205 2.93 14.18 20.97
C ILE A 205 1.54 14.16 21.61
N PRO A 206 0.68 15.18 21.40
CA PRO A 206 -0.64 15.17 22.02
C PRO A 206 -1.39 13.92 21.54
N GLU A 207 -2.20 13.30 22.41
CA GLU A 207 -3.09 12.19 22.00
C GLU A 207 -3.95 12.56 20.78
N ASN A 208 -4.14 13.86 20.53
CA ASN A 208 -4.90 14.41 19.41
C ASN A 208 -4.09 14.62 18.11
N PHE A 209 -2.78 14.33 18.05
CA PHE A 209 -1.96 14.52 16.84
C PHE A 209 -2.31 13.53 15.73
N PHE A 210 -2.83 12.36 16.10
CA PHE A 210 -3.10 11.27 15.16
C PHE A 210 -4.53 11.24 14.62
N THR A 211 -5.42 12.11 15.11
CA THR A 211 -6.84 12.03 14.74
C THR A 211 -7.15 12.47 13.31
N ASN A 212 -6.28 13.21 12.61
CA ASN A 212 -6.71 13.85 11.35
C ASN A 212 -5.82 13.79 10.10
N SER A 213 -4.58 13.27 10.09
CA SER A 213 -3.86 13.24 8.79
C SER A 213 -2.78 12.18 8.56
N MET A 214 -2.08 11.66 9.58
CA MET A 214 -0.90 10.81 9.33
C MET A 214 -1.15 9.31 9.54
N ALA A 215 -2.14 8.94 10.36
CA ALA A 215 -2.48 7.54 10.67
C ALA A 215 -3.51 6.92 9.70
N GLN A 216 -4.07 7.70 8.77
CA GLN A 216 -5.21 7.26 7.95
C GLN A 216 -4.83 6.70 6.59
N TYR A 217 -3.57 6.86 6.14
CA TYR A 217 -3.20 6.62 4.74
C TYR A 217 -1.91 5.80 4.65
N MET A 218 -1.94 4.62 4.01
CA MET A 218 -0.74 3.89 3.61
C MET A 218 -0.49 4.09 2.11
N GLY A 219 0.59 4.76 1.74
CA GLY A 219 1.00 4.92 0.33
C GLY A 219 1.96 3.82 -0.13
N PHE A 220 1.81 3.36 -1.37
CA PHE A 220 2.85 2.60 -2.08
C PHE A 220 3.96 3.57 -2.49
N THR A 221 4.85 3.87 -1.55
CA THR A 221 6.11 4.53 -1.85
C THR A 221 7.22 3.93 -1.01
N LYS A 222 8.45 4.03 -1.51
CA LYS A 222 9.70 3.57 -0.92
C LYS A 222 9.96 3.96 0.56
N HIS A 223 9.09 4.69 1.26
CA HIS A 223 9.38 5.32 2.56
C HIS A 223 8.33 5.09 3.66
N LEU A 224 7.43 4.10 3.52
CA LEU A 224 6.49 3.75 4.60
C LEU A 224 6.81 2.36 5.16
N LEU A 225 7.38 2.33 6.37
CA LEU A 225 7.73 1.12 7.11
C LEU A 225 6.52 0.68 7.94
N MET A 226 6.02 -0.53 7.68
CA MET A 226 4.86 -1.08 8.36
C MET A 226 5.15 -2.45 8.92
N MET A 227 4.63 -2.72 10.09
CA MET A 227 4.75 -3.99 10.76
C MET A 227 3.46 -4.51 11.33
N MET A 228 3.48 -5.80 11.62
CA MET A 228 2.44 -6.52 12.30
C MET A 228 2.96 -7.22 13.55
N SER A 229 2.06 -7.35 14.53
CA SER A 229 2.17 -8.34 15.60
C SER A 229 0.99 -9.31 15.45
N LEU A 230 1.26 -10.63 15.54
CA LEU A 230 0.25 -11.68 15.44
C LEU A 230 -0.07 -12.20 16.85
N ASN A 231 -1.35 -12.35 17.18
CA ASN A 231 -1.84 -12.98 18.41
C ASN A 231 -2.38 -14.39 18.12
#